data_AF-A0A2T6BQW4-F1
#
_entry.id   AF-A0A2T6BQW4-F1
#
_cell.length_a   1.000
_cell.length_b   1.000
_cell.length_c   1.000
_cell.angle_alpha   90.00
_cell.angle_beta   90.00
_cell.angle_gamma   90.00
#
_symmetry.space_group_name_H-M   'P 1'
#
loop_
_entity.id
_entity.type
_entity.pdbx_description
1 polymer ?
#
loop_
_entity_poly.entity_id
_entity_poly.type
_entity_poly.pdbx_seq_one_letter_code
_entity_poly.pdbx_strand_id
1 'polypeptide(L)' 'MLRTKDRINRLLAERTGQPLKRVEKDTDRDYFLTVTEAKKYGLIDRIIS' A
#
# COMPACT_ATOMS: atom_id res chain seq x y z
N MET A 1 19.17 4.98 -2.48
CA MET A 1 17.98 4.11 -2.40
C MET A 1 16.96 4.56 -1.35
N LEU A 2 17.35 4.96 -0.13
CA LEU A 2 16.42 5.40 0.94
C LEU A 2 15.42 6.49 0.51
N ARG A 3 15.89 7.56 -0.17
CA ARG A 3 15.02 8.64 -0.66
C ARG A 3 13.92 8.17 -1.62
N THR A 4 14.19 7.13 -2.41
CA THR A 4 13.22 6.58 -3.36
C THR A 4 12.16 5.76 -2.63
N LYS A 5 12.55 4.93 -1.66
CA LYS A 5 11.64 4.14 -0.81
C LYS A 5 10.67 5.07 -0.06
N ASP A 6 11.18 6.11 0.58
CA ASP A 6 10.35 7.08 1.31
C ASP A 6 9.35 7.81 0.42
N ARG A 7 9.73 8.12 -0.82
CA ARG A 7 8.83 8.76 -1.79
C ARG A 7 7.70 7.82 -2.21
N ILE A 8 8.02 6.56 -2.48
CA ILE A 8 7.03 5.54 -2.85
C ILE A 8 6.07 5.29 -1.68
N ASN A 9 6.59 5.15 -0.46
CA ASN A 9 5.78 4.88 0.72
C ASN A 9 4.83 6.03 1.04
N ARG A 10 5.27 7.29 0.89
CA ARG A 10 4.39 8.46 0.99
C ARG A 10 3.29 8.47 -0.07
N LEU A 11 3.65 8.20 -1.32
CA LEU A 11 2.67 8.13 -2.41
C LEU A 11 1.62 7.03 -2.15
N LEU A 12 2.06 5.85 -1.72
CA LEU A 12 1.16 4.75 -1.36
C LEU A 12 0.25 5.15 -0.21
N ALA A 13 0.78 5.76 0.85
CA ALA A 13 -0.02 6.23 1.99
C ALA A 13 -1.11 7.25 1.55
N GLU A 14 -0.74 8.22 0.73
CA GLU A 14 -1.67 9.24 0.21
C GLU A 14 -2.77 8.65 -0.66
N ARG A 15 -2.44 7.70 -1.55
CA ARG A 15 -3.41 7.12 -2.50
C ARG A 15 -4.30 6.05 -1.88
N THR A 16 -3.79 5.32 -0.89
CA THR A 16 -4.55 4.25 -0.22
C THR A 16 -5.28 4.73 1.03
N GLY A 17 -4.97 5.94 1.52
CA GLY A 17 -5.46 6.45 2.80
C GLY A 17 -4.87 5.74 4.02
N GLN A 18 -3.83 4.93 3.83
CA GLN A 18 -3.18 4.21 4.92
C GLN A 18 -2.15 5.08 5.65
N PRO A 19 -1.94 4.88 6.95
CA PRO A 19 -0.87 5.55 7.68
C PRO A 19 0.51 5.19 7.10
N LEU A 20 1.41 6.17 6.97
CA LEU A 20 2.76 5.96 6.44
C LEU A 20 3.52 4.83 7.15
N LYS A 21 3.44 4.79 8.49
CA LYS A 21 4.08 3.72 9.29
C LYS A 21 3.60 2.31 8.93
N ARG A 22 2.33 2.18 8.53
CA ARG A 22 1.77 0.89 8.10
C ARG A 22 2.35 0.51 6.75
N VAL A 23 2.32 1.43 5.80
CA VAL A 23 2.91 1.22 4.46
C VAL A 23 4.40 0.89 4.56
N GLU A 24 5.16 1.57 5.43
CA GLU A 24 6.58 1.28 5.64
C GLU A 24 6.83 -0.14 6.13
N LYS A 25 6.00 -0.63 7.07
CA LYS A 25 6.08 -2.01 7.56
C LYS A 25 5.69 -3.01 6.49
N ASP A 26 4.60 -2.75 5.78
CA ASP A 26 4.02 -3.65 4.79
C ASP A 26 4.85 -3.67 3.48
N THR A 27 5.68 -2.66 3.22
CA THR A 27 6.62 -2.58 2.08
C THR A 27 8.07 -2.89 2.46
N ASP A 28 8.35 -3.23 3.72
CA ASP A 28 9.70 -3.63 4.13
C ASP A 28 10.05 -5.03 3.62
N ARG A 29 9.03 -5.87 3.42
CA ARG A 29 9.10 -7.17 2.77
C ARG A 29 7.92 -7.36 1.84
N ASP A 30 7.99 -8.41 1.02
CA ASP A 30 6.87 -8.79 0.17
C ASP A 30 5.64 -9.13 1.03
N TYR A 31 4.62 -8.30 0.92
CA TYR A 31 3.33 -8.47 1.57
C TYR A 31 2.25 -8.66 0.51
N PHE A 32 1.88 -9.92 0.29
CA PHE A 32 0.85 -10.29 -0.66
C PHE A 32 -0.54 -10.16 -0.03
N LEU A 33 -1.46 -9.56 -0.78
CA LEU A 33 -2.84 -9.35 -0.38
C LEU A 33 -3.76 -10.13 -1.32
N THR A 34 -4.79 -10.75 -0.74
CA THR A 34 -5.93 -11.23 -1.51
C THR A 34 -6.68 -10.04 -2.12
N VAL A 35 -7.53 -10.30 -3.12
CA VAL A 35 -8.31 -9.25 -3.80
C VAL A 35 -9.18 -8.47 -2.80
N THR A 36 -9.81 -9.15 -1.83
CA THR A 36 -10.63 -8.51 -0.80
C THR A 36 -9.81 -7.65 0.15
N GLU A 37 -8.62 -8.12 0.55
CA GLU A 37 -7.70 -7.35 1.39
C GLU A 37 -7.13 -6.14 0.66
N ALA A 38 -6.77 -6.28 -0.62
CA ALA A 38 -6.32 -5.17 -1.46
C ALA A 38 -7.40 -4.08 -1.57
N LYS A 39 -8.68 -4.48 -1.69
CA LYS A 39 -9.80 -3.52 -1.68
C LYS A 39 -9.91 -2.80 -0.35
N LYS A 40 -9.85 -3.55 0.76
CA LYS A 40 -9.89 -2.97 2.11
C LYS A 40 -8.68 -2.08 2.40
N TYR A 41 -7.53 -2.40 1.81
CA TYR A 41 -6.31 -1.61 1.92
C TYR A 41 -6.42 -0.28 1.17
N GLY A 42 -7.32 -0.17 0.18
CA GLY A 42 -7.45 1.00 -0.70
C GLY A 42 -6.55 0.94 -1.94
N LEU A 43 -6.06 -0.26 -2.30
CA LEU A 43 -5.27 -0.48 -3.52
C LEU A 43 -6.13 -0.67 -4.77
N ILE A 44 -7.38 -1.11 -4.60
CA ILE A 44 -8.32 -1.34 -5.70
C ILE A 44 -9.71 -0.77 -5.35
N ASP A 45 -10.38 -0.18 -6.32
CA ASP A 45 -11.71 0.43 -6.13
C ASP A 45 -12.85 -0.59 -6.24
N ARG A 46 -12.78 -1.47 -7.25
CA ARG A 46 -13.85 -2.43 -7.58
C ARG A 46 -13.28 -3.76 -8.04
N ILE A 47 -14.03 -4.82 -7.75
CA ILE A 47 -13.77 -6.18 -8.22
C ILE A 47 -14.83 -6.46 -9.29
N ILE A 48 -14.39 -6.84 -10.49
CA ILE A 48 -15.27 -7.23 -11.60
C ILE A 48 -15.28 -8.76 -11.65
N SER A 49 -16.46 -9.36 -11.80
CA SER A 49 -16.65 -10.82 -11.91
C SER A 49 -17.00 -11.23 -13.32
#